data_AF-W6JDM0-F1
#
_entry.id   AF-W6JDM0-F1
#
_cell.length_a   1.000
_cell.length_b   1.000
_cell.length_c   1.000
_cell.angle_alpha   90.00
_cell.angle_beta   90.00
_cell.angle_gamma   90.00
#
_symmetry.space_group_name_H-M   'P 1'
#
loop_
_entity.id
_entity.type
_entity.pdbx_description
1 polymer ?
#
loop_
_entity_poly.entity_id
_entity_poly.type
_entity_poly.pdbx_seq_one_letter_code
_entity_poly.pdbx_strand_id
1 'polypeptide(L)' 'VIGYLNIYHHDPWDLPGLAKIGEREWYFFVPRDRKHGSGGRPNRTTVHGFWKATGSDRKIWSLSDPKRIIGLRKTLVFY' A
#
# COMPACT_ATOMS: atom_id res chain seq x y z
N VAL A 1 0.60 5.78 15.93
CA VAL A 1 1.78 4.94 15.61
C VAL A 1 1.41 4.02 14.45
N ILE A 2 2.27 3.89 13.43
CA ILE A 2 2.05 3.01 12.26
C ILE A 2 2.93 1.76 12.40
N GLY A 3 2.37 0.58 12.16
CA GLY A 3 3.09 -0.71 12.24
C GLY A 3 3.70 -1.14 10.90
N TYR A 4 4.69 -2.03 10.96
CA TYR A 4 5.20 -2.74 9.78
C TYR A 4 4.45 -4.06 9.60
N LEU A 5 3.89 -4.27 8.41
CA LEU A 5 3.17 -5.49 8.06
C LEU A 5 3.21 -5.65 6.54
N ASN A 6 3.49 -6.87 6.06
CA ASN A 6 3.29 -7.17 4.65
C ASN A 6 1.81 -7.48 4.38
N ILE A 7 1.02 -6.45 4.04
CA ILE A 7 -0.41 -6.59 3.81
C ILE A 7 -0.78 -7.55 2.67
N TYR A 8 0.14 -7.87 1.76
CA TYR A 8 -0.14 -8.77 0.64
C TYR A 8 -0.24 -10.25 1.05
N HIS A 9 0.08 -10.58 2.30
CA HIS A 9 -0.08 -11.93 2.85
C HIS A 9 -1.40 -12.13 3.61
N HIS A 10 -2.28 -11.13 3.66
CA HIS A 10 -3.50 -11.14 4.44
C HIS A 10 -4.68 -10.65 3.61
N ASP A 11 -5.88 -11.20 3.86
CA ASP A 11 -7.08 -10.69 3.23
C ASP A 11 -7.48 -9.35 3.88
N PRO A 12 -8.18 -8.45 3.16
CA PRO A 12 -8.45 -7.09 3.63
C PRO A 12 -9.23 -7.02 4.94
N TRP A 13 -10.13 -7.98 5.20
CA TRP A 13 -10.96 -8.04 6.40
C TRP A 13 -10.17 -8.46 7.65
N ASP A 14 -8.99 -9.06 7.49
CA ASP A 14 -8.11 -9.40 8.62
C ASP A 14 -7.26 -8.20 9.07
N LEU A 15 -6.98 -7.27 8.14
CA LEU A 15 -6.07 -6.14 8.39
C LEU A 15 -6.46 -5.25 9.59
N PRO A 16 -7.74 -4.92 9.84
CA PRO A 16 -8.14 -4.14 11.02
C PRO A 16 -7.62 -4.71 12.34
N GLY A 17 -7.67 -6.05 12.50
CA GLY A 17 -7.20 -6.73 13.72
C GLY A 17 -5.67 -6.77 13.87
N LEU A 18 -4.93 -6.50 12.80
CA LEU A 18 -3.47 -6.47 12.78
C LEU A 18 -2.90 -5.04 12.89
N ALA A 19 -3.76 -4.02 12.86
CA ALA A 19 -3.36 -2.64 12.97
C ALA A 19 -3.05 -2.26 14.43
N LYS A 20 -2.08 -1.34 14.62
CA LYS A 20 -1.80 -0.80 15.96
C LYS A 20 -2.89 0.17 16.44
N ILE A 21 -3.47 0.95 15.53
CA ILE A 21 -4.52 1.94 15.78
C ILE A 21 -5.42 2.05 14.55
N GLY A 22 -6.68 2.49 14.73
CA GLY A 22 -7.60 2.85 13.65
C GLY A 22 -9.02 2.34 13.90
N GLU A 23 -10.03 3.12 13.50
CA GLU A 23 -11.44 2.77 13.64
C GLU A 23 -12.12 2.52 12.28
N ARG A 24 -11.89 3.42 11.32
CA ARG A 24 -12.45 3.35 9.96
C ARG A 24 -11.38 3.17 8.88
N GLU A 25 -10.14 3.54 9.21
CA GLU A 25 -9.00 3.46 8.32
C GLU A 25 -7.80 2.94 9.10
N TRP A 26 -6.98 2.13 8.44
CA TRP A 26 -5.79 1.51 9.04
C TRP A 26 -4.58 1.75 8.15
N TYR A 27 -3.44 1.98 8.80
CA TYR A 27 -2.20 2.38 8.15
C TYR A 27 -1.09 1.38 8.45
N PHE A 28 -0.37 0.97 7.41
CA PHE A 28 0.73 0.01 7.50
C PHE A 28 1.93 0.47 6.67
N PHE A 29 3.12 0.27 7.21
CA PHE A 29 4.34 0.26 6.42
C PHE A 29 4.55 -1.14 5.83
N VAL A 30 4.49 -1.22 4.50
CA VAL A 30 4.68 -2.46 3.76
C VAL A 30 6.10 -2.49 3.22
N PRO A 31 6.93 -3.48 3.57
CA PRO A 31 8.25 -3.64 2.97
C PRO A 31 8.12 -3.74 1.45
N ARG A 32 8.87 -2.92 0.73
CA ARG A 32 8.85 -2.93 -0.74
C ARG A 32 9.95 -3.88 -1.22
N ASP A 33 9.56 -4.98 -1.86
CA ASP A 33 10.52 -5.86 -2.52
C ASP A 33 11.27 -5.10 -3.61
N ARG A 34 12.53 -4.76 -3.33
CA ARG A 34 13.47 -4.25 -4.33
C ARG A 34 14.24 -5.43 -4.92
N LYS A 35 13.56 -6.32 -5.66
CA LYS A 35 14.30 -7.26 -6.51
C LYS A 35 14.93 -6.46 -7.67
N HIS A 36 16.26 -6.49 -7.76
CA HIS A 36 16.99 -6.03 -8.94
C HIS A 36 16.66 -6.97 -10.11
N GLY A 37 16.02 -6.42 -11.15
CA GLY A 37 15.57 -7.19 -12.32
C GLY A 37 14.20 -7.85 -12.12
N SER A 38 13.33 -7.74 -13.14
CA SER A 38 11.89 -8.09 -13.17
C SER A 38 10.95 -7.12 -12.42
N GLY A 39 10.97 -5.84 -12.78
CA GLY A 39 9.81 -4.94 -12.67
C GLY A 39 9.30 -4.54 -11.28
N GLY A 40 9.87 -5.04 -10.18
CA GLY A 40 9.61 -4.55 -8.80
C GLY A 40 8.13 -4.51 -8.40
N ARG A 41 7.27 -5.30 -9.05
CA ARG A 41 5.85 -5.39 -8.72
C ARG A 41 5.70 -6.37 -7.57
N PRO A 42 5.18 -5.94 -6.40
CA PRO A 42 4.86 -6.88 -5.33
C PRO A 42 3.89 -7.94 -5.86
N ASN A 43 4.00 -9.18 -5.38
CA ASN A 43 2.90 -10.11 -5.50
C ASN A 43 1.75 -9.57 -4.65
N ARG A 44 0.58 -9.43 -5.27
CA ARG A 44 -0.61 -8.80 -4.67
C ARG A 44 -1.76 -9.78 -4.46
N THR A 45 -1.47 -11.07 -4.60
CA THR A 45 -2.42 -12.16 -4.40
C THR A 45 -2.35 -12.62 -2.95
N THR A 46 -3.53 -12.84 -2.38
CA THR A 46 -3.81 -13.35 -1.03
C THR A 46 -4.44 -14.74 -1.16
N VAL A 47 -4.89 -15.33 -0.05
CA VAL A 47 -5.54 -16.65 -0.10
C VAL A 47 -6.88 -16.57 -0.86
N HIS A 48 -7.68 -15.52 -0.63
CA HIS A 48 -9.04 -15.45 -1.14
C HIS A 48 -9.24 -14.46 -2.29
N GLY A 49 -8.19 -13.77 -2.73
CA GLY A 49 -8.32 -12.75 -3.75
C GLY A 49 -7.01 -12.06 -4.13
N PHE A 50 -7.11 -10.94 -4.81
CA PHE A 50 -5.97 -10.14 -5.23
C PHE A 50 -6.25 -8.64 -5.30
N TRP A 51 -5.22 -7.84 -5.04
CA TRP A 51 -5.29 -6.39 -5.16
C TRP A 51 -4.97 -5.93 -6.59
N LYS A 52 -5.97 -5.38 -7.28
CA LYS A 52 -5.84 -4.80 -8.61
C LYS A 52 -5.66 -3.29 -8.52
N ALA A 53 -4.69 -2.74 -9.26
CA ALA A 53 -4.56 -1.28 -9.37
C ALA A 53 -5.77 -0.69 -10.10
N THR A 54 -6.30 0.43 -9.60
CA THR A 54 -7.40 1.16 -10.22
C THR A 54 -7.09 2.65 -10.30
N GLY A 55 -7.54 3.28 -11.38
CA GLY A 55 -7.28 4.68 -11.67
C GLY A 55 -5.81 5.00 -11.99
N SER A 56 -5.53 6.28 -12.15
CA SER A 56 -4.20 6.82 -12.43
C SER A 56 -3.45 7.18 -11.15
N ASP A 57 -2.13 6.99 -11.15
CA ASP A 57 -1.28 7.38 -10.03
C ASP A 57 -1.33 8.90 -9.81
N ARG A 58 -1.51 9.33 -8.56
CA ARG A 58 -1.54 10.74 -8.18
C ARG A 58 -0.19 11.15 -7.59
N LYS A 59 0.35 12.30 -8.03
CA LYS A 59 1.56 12.89 -7.46
C LYS A 59 1.26 13.42 -6.05
N ILE A 60 2.17 13.17 -5.11
CA ILE A 60 2.17 13.77 -3.77
C ILE A 60 3.22 14.88 -3.78
N TRP A 61 2.79 16.11 -3.55
CA TRP A 61 3.65 17.30 -3.52
C TRP A 61 4.10 17.61 -2.11
N SER A 62 5.27 18.21 -1.95
CA SER A 62 5.75 18.72 -0.67
C SER A 62 4.87 19.88 -0.21
N LEU A 63 4.54 19.92 1.08
CA LEU A 63 3.86 21.07 1.68
C LEU A 63 4.78 22.29 1.78
N SER A 64 6.10 22.08 1.92
CA SER A 64 7.09 23.14 2.03
C SER A 64 7.59 23.68 0.68
N ASP A 65 7.40 22.92 -0.41
CA ASP A 65 7.79 23.30 -1.76
C ASP A 65 6.77 22.76 -2.78
N PRO A 66 5.83 23.60 -3.25
CA PRO A 66 4.76 23.19 -4.17
C PRO A 66 5.25 22.63 -5.52
N LYS A 67 6.52 22.85 -5.89
CA LYS A 67 7.11 22.33 -7.14
C LYS A 67 7.83 21.00 -6.95
N ARG A 68 7.96 20.51 -5.71
CA ARG A 68 8.67 19.27 -5.39
C ARG A 68 7.72 18.10 -5.19
N ILE A 69 7.87 17.07 -6.02
CA ILE A 69 7.18 15.77 -5.84
C ILE A 69 7.95 14.92 -4.82
N ILE A 70 7.24 14.41 -3.82
CA ILE A 70 7.83 13.57 -2.76
C ILE A 70 7.36 12.11 -2.82
N GLY A 71 6.37 11.81 -3.65
CA GLY A 71 5.89 10.44 -3.81
C GLY A 71 4.77 10.30 -4.82
N LEU A 72 4.30 9.07 -4.97
CA LEU A 72 3.15 8.70 -5.78
C LEU A 72 2.14 7.95 -4.92
N ARG A 73 0.86 8.28 -5.08
CA ARG A 73 -0.27 7.56 -4.48
C ARG A 73 -0.93 6.71 -5.58
N LYS A 74 -0.93 5.39 -5.37
CA LYS A 74 -1.63 4.42 -6.22
C LYS A 74 -2.83 3.88 -5.46
N THR A 75 -3.98 3.81 -6.10
CA THR A 75 -5.19 3.18 -5.53
C THR A 75 -5.29 1.75 -6.01
N LEU A 76 -5.68 0.85 -5.10
CA LEU A 76 -5.92 -0.55 -5.39
C LEU A 76 -7.30 -0.94 -4.86
N VAL A 77 -7.95 -1.89 -5.53
CA VAL A 77 -9.20 -2.52 -5.12
C VAL A 77 -8.96 -4.02 -5.01
N PHE A 78 -9.45 -4.62 -3.94
CA PHE A 78 -9.41 -6.06 -3.73
C PHE A 78 -10.55 -6.75 -4.48
N TYR A 79 -10.26 -7.88 -5.11
CA TYR A 79 -11.19 -8.75 -5.82
C TYR A 79 -11.02 -10.17 -5.34
#